data_AF-A0A852XD84-F1
#
_entry.id   AF-A0A852XD84-F1
#
_cell.length_a   1.000
_cell.length_b   1.000
_cell.length_c   1.000
_cell.angle_alpha   90.00
_cell.angle_beta   90.00
_cell.angle_gamma   90.00
#
_symmetry.space_group_name_H-M   'P 1'
#
loop_
_entity.id
_entity.type
_entity.pdbx_description
1 polymer ?
#
loop_
_entity_poly.entity_id
_entity_poly.type
_entity_poly.pdbx_seq_one_letter_code
_entity_poly.pdbx_strand_id
1 'polypeptide(L)'
;MAVSEMWERTPVAWRFAVGIALFFQVCSLSSSNSRTVNGVMVECSYLDLGKLAAAAITVVLLGVGAIAASRSRTPPPAGLAAGVVGVTVLLVILLVVRGLGLVGGPCAGVESAALLLG
;
A
#
# COMPACT_ATOMS: atom_id res chain seq x y z
N MET A 1 14.45 12.34 -25.31
CA MET A 1 13.42 12.98 -24.46
C MET A 1 13.91 12.86 -23.03
N ALA A 2 14.11 13.97 -22.33
CA ALA A 2 14.67 13.95 -20.98
C ALA A 2 13.67 13.35 -19.97
N VAL A 3 14.17 12.62 -18.98
CA VAL A 3 13.33 11.99 -17.93
C VAL A 3 12.50 13.03 -17.16
N SER A 4 13.04 14.25 -16.98
CA SER A 4 12.34 15.37 -16.36
C SER A 4 11.08 15.79 -17.11
N GLU A 5 11.14 15.81 -18.43
CA GLU A 5 10.05 16.24 -19.31
C GLU A 5 8.92 15.18 -19.36
N MET A 6 9.28 13.91 -19.27
CA MET A 6 8.32 12.82 -19.10
C MET A 6 7.63 12.87 -17.73
N TRP A 7 8.38 13.21 -16.68
CA TRP A 7 7.82 13.35 -15.34
C TRP A 7 6.77 14.47 -15.31
N GLU A 8 7.03 15.63 -15.90
CA GLU A 8 6.08 16.77 -15.94
C GLU A 8 4.73 16.46 -16.60
N ARG A 9 4.72 15.54 -17.58
CA ARG A 9 3.46 15.13 -18.25
C ARG A 9 2.64 14.11 -17.47
N THR A 10 3.19 13.52 -16.40
CA THR A 10 2.40 12.59 -15.58
C THR A 10 1.37 13.33 -14.74
N PRO A 11 0.13 12.81 -14.63
CA PRO A 11 -0.90 13.43 -13.82
C PRO A 11 -0.43 13.53 -12.36
N VAL A 12 -0.66 14.71 -11.77
CA VAL A 12 -0.26 15.02 -10.39
C VAL A 12 -0.76 13.95 -9.41
N ALA A 13 -1.94 13.38 -9.65
CA ALA A 13 -2.50 12.28 -8.86
C ALA A 13 -1.59 11.05 -8.77
N TRP A 14 -0.93 10.65 -9.86
CA TRP A 14 -0.01 9.49 -9.84
C TRP A 14 1.26 9.79 -9.05
N ARG A 15 1.78 11.02 -9.13
CA ARG A 15 2.94 11.45 -8.34
C ARG A 15 2.63 11.39 -6.84
N PHE A 16 1.45 11.87 -6.44
CA PHE A 16 0.98 11.75 -5.05
C PHE A 16 0.74 10.30 -4.64
N ALA A 17 0.17 9.46 -5.50
CA ALA A 17 -0.02 8.04 -5.21
C ALA A 17 1.30 7.34 -4.88
N VAL A 18 2.33 7.54 -5.72
CA VAL A 18 3.67 6.98 -5.47
C VAL A 18 4.28 7.55 -4.19
N GLY A 19 4.19 8.87 -3.97
CA GLY A 19 4.72 9.52 -2.78
C GLY A 19 4.09 9.01 -1.47
N ILE A 20 2.75 8.91 -1.43
CA ILE A 20 2.01 8.40 -0.28
C ILE A 20 2.34 6.93 -0.04
N ALA A 21 2.36 6.11 -1.10
CA ALA A 21 2.67 4.69 -0.97
C ALA A 21 4.08 4.45 -0.41
N LEU A 22 5.08 5.22 -0.87
CA LEU A 22 6.45 5.17 -0.34
C LEU A 22 6.53 5.69 1.09
N PHE A 23 5.83 6.77 1.42
CA PHE A 23 5.84 7.34 2.76
C PHE A 23 5.28 6.37 3.80
N PHE A 24 4.11 5.78 3.54
CA PHE A 24 3.48 4.80 4.44
C PHE A 24 4.17 3.43 4.45
N GLN A 25 5.07 3.18 3.49
CA GLN A 25 5.95 2.03 3.55
C GLN A 25 6.96 2.15 4.70
N VAL A 26 7.40 3.38 5.00
CA VAL A 26 8.38 3.67 6.06
C VAL A 26 7.68 4.04 7.37
N CYS A 27 6.63 4.86 7.31
CA CYS A 27 5.86 5.28 8.48
C CYS A 27 4.76 4.26 8.79
N SER A 28 4.95 3.48 9.86
CA SER A 28 3.91 2.58 10.39
C SER A 28 3.26 3.22 11.63
N LEU A 29 1.99 3.58 11.53
CA LEU A 29 1.17 3.96 12.68
C LEU A 29 0.56 2.68 13.25
N SER A 30 1.39 1.91 13.92
CA SER A 30 1.00 0.63 14.48
C SER A 30 0.23 0.83 15.77
N SER A 31 -1.07 0.50 15.77
CA SER A 31 -1.88 0.42 16.98
C SER A 31 -1.96 -1.05 17.40
N SER A 32 -1.17 -1.43 18.41
CA SER A 32 -1.15 -2.78 18.94
C SER A 32 -2.11 -2.89 20.12
N ASN A 33 -3.25 -3.56 19.93
CA ASN A 33 -4.19 -3.85 21.02
C ASN A 33 -3.96 -5.31 21.44
N SER A 34 -3.28 -5.52 22.57
CA SER A 34 -3.01 -6.85 23.12
C SER A 34 -3.96 -7.12 24.28
N ARG A 35 -4.81 -8.14 24.15
CA ARG A 35 -5.60 -8.67 25.27
C ARG A 35 -4.94 -9.96 25.76
N THR A 36 -4.38 -9.89 26.97
CA THR A 36 -3.83 -11.04 27.68
C THR A 36 -4.91 -11.60 28.61
N VAL A 37 -5.21 -12.89 28.49
CA VAL A 37 -6.09 -13.60 29.43
C VAL A 37 -5.27 -14.73 30.05
N ASN A 38 -5.13 -14.75 31.37
CA ASN A 38 -4.31 -15.74 32.10
C ASN A 38 -2.85 -15.87 31.61
N GLY A 39 -2.20 -14.76 31.22
CA GLY A 39 -0.80 -14.75 30.80
C GLY A 39 -0.53 -15.34 29.41
N VAL A 40 -1.56 -15.79 28.70
CA VAL A 40 -1.48 -16.24 27.31
C VAL A 40 -2.03 -15.14 26.41
N MET A 41 -1.27 -14.77 25.36
CA MET A 41 -1.76 -13.87 24.30
C MET A 41 -2.72 -14.66 23.40
N VAL A 42 -4.02 -14.46 23.58
CA VAL A 42 -5.06 -15.20 22.83
C VAL A 42 -5.54 -14.41 21.60
N GLU A 43 -5.44 -13.08 21.62
CA GLU A 43 -5.81 -12.22 20.50
C GLU A 43 -4.67 -11.25 20.18
N CYS A 44 -4.04 -11.47 19.02
CA CYS A 44 -2.98 -10.63 18.49
C CYS A 44 -3.51 -10.01 17.19
N SER A 45 -4.42 -9.03 17.31
CA SER A 45 -4.95 -8.31 16.16
C SER A 45 -4.01 -7.16 15.82
N TYR A 46 -3.00 -7.45 14.99
CA TYR A 46 -2.08 -6.44 14.46
C TYR A 46 -2.65 -5.90 13.15
N LEU A 47 -3.48 -4.87 13.26
CA LEU A 47 -4.10 -4.24 12.10
C LEU A 47 -3.52 -2.83 11.95
N ASP A 48 -2.58 -2.69 11.02
CA ASP A 48 -1.92 -1.43 10.70
C ASP A 48 -2.87 -0.60 9.82
N LEU A 49 -3.92 -0.04 10.45
CA LEU A 49 -4.97 0.76 9.81
C LEU A 49 -4.38 1.87 8.94
N GLY A 50 -3.23 2.43 9.33
CA GLY A 50 -2.51 3.43 8.55
C GLY A 50 -2.08 2.91 7.17
N LYS A 51 -1.53 1.70 7.09
CA LYS A 51 -1.09 1.09 5.81
C LYS A 51 -2.27 0.69 4.93
N LEU A 52 -3.35 0.18 5.54
CA LEU A 52 -4.58 -0.16 4.81
C LEU A 52 -5.31 1.07 4.28
N ALA A 53 -5.40 2.14 5.08
CA ALA A 53 -5.96 3.42 4.64
C ALA A 53 -5.12 4.03 3.51
N ALA A 54 -3.78 3.99 3.63
CA ALA A 54 -2.88 4.45 2.58
C ALA A 54 -3.02 3.64 1.30
N ALA A 55 -3.16 2.31 1.38
CA ALA A 55 -3.45 1.46 0.23
C ALA A 55 -4.75 1.88 -0.47
N ALA A 56 -5.84 2.09 0.29
CA ALA A 56 -7.12 2.53 -0.26
C ALA A 56 -7.02 3.89 -0.97
N ILE A 57 -6.40 4.88 -0.33
CA ILE A 57 -6.19 6.22 -0.92
C ILE A 57 -5.37 6.12 -2.21
N THR A 58 -4.31 5.30 -2.21
CA THR A 58 -3.43 5.11 -3.37
C THR A 58 -4.20 4.52 -4.56
N VAL A 59 -5.09 3.55 -4.33
CA VAL A 59 -5.96 2.97 -5.38
C VAL A 59 -6.92 4.03 -5.94
N VAL A 60 -7.52 4.86 -5.08
CA VAL A 60 -8.40 5.96 -5.53
C VAL A 60 -7.63 6.95 -6.41
N LEU A 61 -6.43 7.37 -5.98
CA LEU A 61 -5.58 8.29 -6.75
C LEU A 61 -5.14 7.71 -8.09
N LEU A 62 -4.87 6.40 -8.14
CA LEU A 62 -4.59 5.67 -9.38
C LEU A 62 -5.77 5.76 -10.35
N GLY A 63 -6.98 5.49 -9.86
CA GLY A 63 -8.22 5.58 -10.63
C GLY A 63 -8.49 7.00 -11.13
N VAL A 64 -8.36 8.00 -10.27
CA VAL A 64 -8.50 9.43 -10.64
C VAL A 64 -7.48 9.81 -11.71
N GLY A 65 -6.22 9.40 -11.56
CA GLY A 65 -5.18 9.66 -12.55
C GLY A 65 -5.43 8.96 -13.89
N ALA A 66 -5.97 7.73 -13.87
CA ALA A 66 -6.35 7.02 -15.09
C ALA A 66 -7.53 7.69 -15.82
N ILE A 67 -8.53 8.18 -15.07
CA ILE A 67 -9.65 8.95 -15.63
C ILE A 67 -9.18 10.30 -16.17
N ALA A 68 -8.28 10.98 -15.46
CA ALA A 68 -7.69 12.23 -15.93
C ALA A 68 -6.86 12.02 -17.21
N ALA A 69 -6.09 10.93 -17.28
CA ALA A 69 -5.31 10.56 -18.46
C ALA A 69 -6.20 10.22 -19.66
N SER A 70 -7.31 9.50 -19.46
CA SER A 70 -8.25 9.17 -20.55
C SER A 70 -9.03 10.38 -21.06
N ARG A 71 -9.18 11.43 -20.24
CA ARG A 71 -9.79 12.71 -20.64
C ARG A 71 -8.78 13.73 -21.20
N SER A 72 -7.48 13.44 -21.14
CA SER A 72 -6.45 14.34 -21.66
C SER A 72 -6.40 14.30 -23.18
N ARG A 73 -6.25 15.47 -23.83
CA ARG A 73 -5.99 15.56 -25.28
C ARG A 73 -4.60 15.05 -25.67
N THR A 74 -3.69 14.96 -24.70
CA THR A 74 -2.32 14.49 -24.86
C THR A 74 -2.06 13.40 -23.82
N PRO A 75 -2.48 12.15 -24.09
CA PRO A 75 -2.27 11.05 -23.17
C PRO A 75 -0.76 10.76 -23.03
N PRO A 76 -0.31 10.34 -21.84
CA PRO A 76 1.07 9.90 -21.66
C PRO A 76 1.36 8.65 -22.52
N PRO A 77 2.63 8.43 -22.91
CA PRO A 77 2.99 7.23 -23.65
C PRO A 77 2.62 5.97 -22.86
N ALA A 78 1.96 5.02 -23.54
CA ALA A 78 1.35 3.84 -22.91
C ALA A 78 2.34 3.03 -22.06
N GLY A 79 3.60 2.92 -22.49
CA GLY A 79 4.64 2.21 -21.73
C GLY A 79 4.97 2.89 -20.38
N LEU A 80 4.93 4.22 -20.32
CA LEU A 80 5.19 4.96 -19.08
C LEU A 80 3.98 4.86 -18.14
N ALA A 81 2.77 4.98 -18.68
CA ALA A 81 1.55 4.78 -17.92
C ALA A 81 1.48 3.37 -17.32
N ALA A 82 1.76 2.33 -18.12
CA ALA A 82 1.80 0.95 -17.66
C ALA A 82 2.88 0.73 -16.58
N GLY A 83 4.08 1.33 -16.76
CA GLY A 83 5.15 1.25 -15.78
C GLY A 83 4.78 1.88 -14.43
N VAL A 84 4.27 3.12 -14.44
CA VAL A 84 3.84 3.81 -13.22
C VAL A 84 2.71 3.07 -12.52
N VAL A 85 1.70 2.63 -13.27
CA VAL A 85 0.58 1.86 -12.72
C VAL A 85 1.09 0.54 -12.13
N GLY A 86 1.92 -0.20 -12.86
CA GLY A 86 2.47 -1.49 -12.40
C GLY A 86 3.26 -1.36 -11.10
N VAL A 87 4.18 -0.39 -11.01
CA VAL A 87 4.97 -0.15 -9.79
C VAL A 87 4.07 0.27 -8.63
N THR A 88 3.07 1.12 -8.88
CA THR A 88 2.18 1.59 -7.81
C THR A 88 1.27 0.47 -7.30
N VAL A 89 0.77 -0.39 -8.19
CA VAL A 89 0.00 -1.60 -7.82
C VAL A 89 0.86 -2.54 -6.96
N LEU A 90 2.13 -2.76 -7.33
CA LEU A 90 3.05 -3.56 -6.53
C LEU A 90 3.21 -2.97 -5.12
N LEU A 91 3.38 -1.65 -5.00
CA LEU A 91 3.48 -0.97 -3.70
C LEU A 91 2.21 -1.12 -2.87
N VAL A 92 1.04 -1.02 -3.49
CA VAL A 92 -0.26 -1.23 -2.81
C VAL A 92 -0.36 -2.66 -2.28
N ILE A 93 0.02 -3.67 -3.08
CA ILE A 93 0.04 -5.07 -2.62
C ILE A 93 0.95 -5.21 -1.40
N LEU A 94 2.15 -4.62 -1.43
CA LEU A 94 3.08 -4.66 -0.29
C LEU A 94 2.51 -3.95 0.95
N LEU A 95 1.81 -2.82 0.78
CA LEU A 95 1.15 -2.10 1.87
C LEU A 95 0.03 -2.92 2.50
N VAL A 96 -0.77 -3.63 1.69
CA VAL A 96 -1.85 -4.50 2.19
C VAL A 96 -1.27 -5.71 2.92
N VAL A 97 -0.29 -6.40 2.33
CA VAL A 97 0.36 -7.57 2.94
C VAL A 97 1.01 -7.19 4.28
N ARG A 98 1.70 -6.04 4.34
CA ARG A 98 2.28 -5.53 5.59
C ARG A 98 1.23 -5.00 6.57
N GLY A 99 0.15 -4.40 6.09
CA GLY A 99 -0.93 -3.87 6.90
C GLY A 99 -1.76 -4.95 7.58
N LEU A 100 -1.88 -6.12 6.94
CA LEU A 100 -2.52 -7.32 7.47
C LEU A 100 -1.60 -8.12 8.42
N GLY A 101 -0.34 -7.73 8.59
CA GLY A 101 0.60 -8.44 9.47
C GLY A 101 1.13 -9.78 8.94
N LEU A 102 0.78 -10.17 7.71
CA LEU A 102 1.20 -11.43 7.06
C LEU A 102 2.72 -11.53 6.87
N VAL A 103 3.41 -10.39 6.74
CA VAL A 103 4.87 -10.34 6.58
C VAL A 103 5.44 -9.29 7.52
N GLY A 104 6.16 -9.75 8.56
CA GLY A 104 6.90 -8.91 9.50
C GLY A 104 6.09 -8.33 10.66
N GLY A 105 4.84 -8.78 10.88
CA GLY A 105 4.07 -8.42 12.07
C GLY A 105 4.50 -9.23 13.31
N PRO A 106 4.40 -8.67 14.53
CA PRO A 106 4.72 -9.38 15.78
C PRO A 106 3.80 -10.60 16.03
N CYS A 107 2.67 -10.69 15.32
CA CYS A 107 1.70 -11.77 15.43
C CYS A 107 1.87 -12.88 14.37
N ALA A 108 2.81 -12.76 13.42
CA ALA A 108 3.03 -13.77 12.37
C ALA A 108 3.43 -15.16 12.92
N GLY A 109 3.89 -15.22 14.18
CA GLY A 109 4.18 -16.47 14.88
C GLY A 109 2.97 -17.16 15.52
N VAL A 110 1.86 -16.45 15.77
CA VAL A 110 0.72 -16.97 16.54
C VAL A 110 -0.20 -17.84 15.67
N GLU A 111 -0.39 -17.47 14.40
CA GLU A 111 -1.17 -18.27 13.43
C GLU A 111 -0.52 -19.64 13.17
N SER A 112 0.80 -19.69 13.16
CA SER A 112 1.59 -20.94 13.04
C SER A 112 1.43 -21.86 14.26
N ALA A 113 1.25 -21.28 15.46
CA ALA A 113 1.10 -22.04 16.70
C ALA A 113 -0.32 -22.61 16.87
N ALA A 114 -1.36 -21.89 16.41
CA ALA A 114 -2.73 -22.37 16.44
C ALA A 114 -2.95 -23.58 15.49
N LEU A 115 -2.23 -23.62 14.36
CA LEU A 115 -2.25 -24.74 13.40
C LEU A 115 -1.49 -25.99 13.88
N LEU A 116 -0.60 -25.84 14.88
CA LEU A 116 0.14 -26.97 15.49
C LEU A 116 -0.57 -27.56 16.73
N LEU A 117 -1.63 -26.91 17.22
CA LEU A 117 -2.39 -27.31 18.40
C LEU A 117 -3.83 -27.78 18.09
N GLY A 118 -4.21 -27.84 16.81
CA GLY A 118 -5.46 -28.46 16.34
C GLY A 118 -5.19 -29.77 15.62
#